data_AF-A0A1S2GTG4-F1
#
_entry.id   AF-A0A1S2GTG4-F1
#
_cell.length_a   1.000
_cell.length_b   1.000
_cell.length_c   1.000
_cell.angle_alpha   90.00
_cell.angle_beta   90.00
_cell.angle_gamma   90.00
#
_symmetry.space_group_name_H-M   'P 1'
#
loop_
_entity.id
_entity.type
_entity.pdbx_description
1 polymer ?
#
loop_
_entity_poly.entity_id
_entity_poly.type
_entity_poly.pdbx_seq_one_letter_code
_entity_poly.pdbx_strand_id
1 'polypeptide(L)'
;MTTTDDSAERADRAGSSARREHERRRAKDEAAIRASWGKLGGIAVALTPERQSTTAWRTGAIGEERVGAALDALASESIRVLHDRRIPKSRANIDHIVVTSAGVWVIDTKRYKGQRPVLRVDGGIIRPRTEHLVVGGREKASLLAGMAKQLAVLRSVTDVPVTGALCFVDAD
;
A
#
# COMPACT_ATOMS: atom_id res chain seq x y z
N MET A 1 -21.16 4.99 -27.67
CA MET A 1 -21.19 3.95 -26.63
C MET A 1 -19.78 3.85 -26.08
N THR A 2 -19.45 4.73 -25.12
CA THR A 2 -18.10 5.06 -24.67
C THR A 2 -18.12 5.23 -23.15
N THR A 3 -18.26 4.12 -22.43
CA THR A 3 -18.30 4.14 -20.95
C THR A 3 -17.34 3.13 -20.30
N THR A 4 -16.56 2.39 -21.09
CA THR A 4 -15.66 1.35 -20.55
C THR A 4 -14.23 1.88 -20.27
N ASP A 5 -13.82 2.98 -20.91
CA ASP A 5 -12.42 3.46 -20.93
C ASP A 5 -12.04 4.28 -19.67
N ASP A 6 -12.97 5.10 -19.16
CA ASP A 6 -12.73 6.00 -18.01
C ASP A 6 -12.48 5.24 -16.68
N SER A 7 -12.98 4.00 -16.59
CA SER A 7 -12.79 3.15 -15.40
C SER A 7 -11.40 2.48 -15.35
N ALA A 8 -10.78 2.28 -16.52
CA ALA A 8 -9.43 1.71 -16.64
C ALA A 8 -8.36 2.77 -16.38
N GLU A 9 -8.52 3.99 -16.92
CA GLU A 9 -7.64 5.15 -16.64
C GLU A 9 -7.61 5.50 -15.15
N ARG A 10 -8.76 5.40 -14.46
CA ARG A 10 -8.85 5.71 -13.01
C ARG A 10 -8.20 4.66 -12.12
N ALA A 11 -7.98 3.45 -12.62
CA ALA A 11 -7.26 2.39 -11.93
C ALA A 11 -5.73 2.58 -12.09
N ASP A 12 -5.28 3.23 -13.17
CA ASP A 12 -3.85 3.42 -13.48
C ASP A 12 -3.16 4.55 -12.69
N ARG A 13 -3.86 5.28 -11.81
CA ARG A 13 -3.20 6.25 -10.91
C ARG A 13 -2.88 5.62 -9.57
N ALA A 14 -1.62 5.70 -9.16
CA ALA A 14 -1.16 5.30 -7.83
C ALA A 14 -1.98 5.98 -6.72
N GLY A 15 -2.34 5.20 -5.69
CA GLY A 15 -3.10 5.70 -4.54
C GLY A 15 -4.55 6.10 -4.82
N SER A 16 -5.11 5.78 -6.00
CA SER A 16 -6.46 6.22 -6.36
C SER A 16 -7.56 5.63 -5.47
N SER A 17 -7.46 4.37 -5.02
CA SER A 17 -8.37 3.81 -4.00
C SER A 17 -8.14 4.40 -2.61
N ALA A 18 -6.88 4.63 -2.22
CA ALA A 18 -6.54 5.23 -0.94
C ALA A 18 -7.17 6.63 -0.83
N ARG A 19 -7.09 7.42 -1.92
CA ARG A 19 -7.72 8.74 -2.04
C ARG A 19 -9.25 8.69 -2.04
N ARG A 20 -9.85 7.74 -2.78
CA ARG A 20 -11.32 7.54 -2.81
C ARG A 20 -11.88 7.09 -1.46
N GLU A 21 -11.21 6.17 -0.78
CA GLU A 21 -11.64 5.71 0.55
C GLU A 21 -11.43 6.81 1.60
N HIS A 22 -10.35 7.60 1.48
CA HIS A 22 -10.13 8.81 2.28
C HIS A 22 -11.27 9.81 2.12
N GLU A 23 -11.66 10.15 0.88
CA GLU A 23 -12.78 11.06 0.61
C GLU A 23 -14.10 10.52 1.16
N ARG A 24 -14.40 9.23 0.92
CA ARG A 24 -15.64 8.59 1.39
C ARG A 24 -15.75 8.56 2.91
N ARG A 25 -14.65 8.26 3.61
CA ARG A 25 -14.67 8.15 5.08
C ARG A 25 -14.50 9.48 5.78
N ARG A 26 -13.77 10.44 5.20
CA ARG A 26 -13.80 11.83 5.67
C ARG A 26 -15.19 12.42 5.56
N ALA A 27 -15.89 12.20 4.45
CA ALA A 27 -17.28 12.62 4.33
C ALA A 27 -18.17 11.97 5.40
N LYS A 28 -17.93 10.70 5.76
CA LYS A 28 -18.64 10.00 6.83
C LYS A 28 -18.29 10.53 8.22
N ASP A 29 -17.02 10.80 8.51
CA ASP A 29 -16.55 11.33 9.78
C ASP A 29 -16.98 12.80 9.96
N GLU A 30 -16.89 13.64 8.92
CA GLU A 30 -17.41 15.00 8.90
C GLU A 30 -18.94 15.03 9.08
N ALA A 31 -19.67 14.10 8.45
CA ALA A 31 -21.10 13.97 8.66
C ALA A 31 -21.43 13.52 10.10
N ALA A 32 -20.66 12.59 10.67
CA ALA A 32 -20.85 12.13 12.05
C ALA A 32 -20.50 13.22 13.08
N ILE A 33 -19.48 14.04 12.82
CA ILE A 33 -19.11 15.19 13.67
C ILE A 33 -20.20 16.27 13.60
N ARG A 34 -20.68 16.59 12.40
CA ARG A 34 -21.75 17.58 12.17
C ARG A 34 -23.10 17.14 12.74
N ALA A 35 -23.35 15.83 12.79
CA ALA A 35 -24.55 15.26 13.40
C ALA A 35 -24.47 15.20 14.93
N SER A 36 -23.27 15.06 15.50
CA SER A 36 -23.07 14.97 16.95
C SER A 36 -22.98 16.33 17.64
N TRP A 37 -22.64 17.41 16.93
CA TRP A 37 -22.55 18.76 17.48
C TRP A 37 -23.26 19.76 16.55
N GLY A 38 -24.41 20.28 16.99
CA GLY A 38 -25.16 21.32 16.26
C GLY A 38 -24.42 22.66 16.13
N LYS A 39 -25.15 23.76 15.91
CA LYS A 39 -24.64 25.13 15.57
C LYS A 39 -23.60 25.78 16.51
N LEU A 40 -23.11 25.12 17.56
CA LEU A 40 -22.12 25.64 18.53
C LEU A 40 -20.71 25.00 18.42
N GLY A 41 -20.39 24.33 17.31
CA GLY A 41 -19.14 23.57 17.13
C GLY A 41 -17.88 24.36 16.72
N GLY A 42 -17.86 25.69 16.85
CA GLY A 42 -16.79 26.53 16.28
C GLY A 42 -15.41 26.43 16.95
N ILE A 43 -15.34 26.03 18.23
CA ILE A 43 -14.09 26.06 19.02
C ILE A 43 -13.53 24.64 19.29
N ALA A 44 -14.36 23.60 19.23
CA ALA A 44 -13.96 22.23 19.59
C ALA A 44 -13.23 21.43 18.47
N VAL A 45 -13.16 21.97 17.25
CA VAL A 45 -12.51 21.30 16.11
C VAL A 45 -10.98 21.25 16.27
N ALA A 46 -10.38 22.17 17.02
CA ALA A 46 -8.93 22.31 17.12
C ALA A 46 -8.24 21.33 18.11
N LEU A 47 -9.01 20.63 18.96
CA LEU A 47 -8.46 19.86 20.09
C LEU A 47 -8.75 18.37 20.05
N THR A 48 -9.35 17.86 18.97
CA THR A 48 -9.41 16.41 18.78
C THR A 48 -8.14 16.00 18.02
N PRO A 49 -7.17 15.30 18.65
CA PRO A 49 -6.03 14.76 17.90
C PRO A 49 -6.61 13.90 16.77
N GLU A 50 -6.20 14.18 15.53
CA GLU A 50 -6.61 13.42 14.36
C GLU A 50 -6.52 11.92 14.71
N ARG A 51 -7.65 11.21 14.64
CA ARG A 51 -7.72 9.79 15.01
C ARG A 51 -6.54 9.07 14.35
N GLN A 52 -5.80 8.29 15.14
CA GLN A 52 -4.61 7.54 14.72
C GLN A 52 -4.79 6.78 13.38
N SER A 53 -6.03 6.41 13.06
CA SER A 53 -6.43 5.94 11.75
C SER A 53 -6.11 6.94 10.63
N THR A 54 -6.63 8.16 10.67
CA THR A 54 -6.47 9.21 9.63
C THR A 54 -5.01 9.54 9.34
N THR A 55 -4.18 9.59 10.39
CA THR A 55 -2.72 9.82 10.26
C THR A 55 -2.00 8.64 9.62
N ALA A 56 -2.35 7.40 10.01
CA ALA A 56 -1.82 6.19 9.36
C ALA A 56 -2.24 6.10 7.89
N TRP A 57 -3.46 6.52 7.54
CA TRP A 57 -3.98 6.54 6.16
C TRP A 57 -3.27 7.58 5.28
N ARG A 58 -3.12 8.83 5.77
CA ARG A 58 -2.37 9.89 5.05
C ARG A 58 -0.92 9.47 4.82
N THR A 59 -0.32 8.83 5.82
CA THR A 59 1.04 8.29 5.77
C THR A 59 1.17 7.19 4.72
N GLY A 60 0.19 6.29 4.59
CA GLY A 60 0.16 5.25 3.55
C GLY A 60 0.12 5.82 2.14
N ALA A 61 -0.84 6.73 1.89
CA ALA A 61 -1.03 7.32 0.55
C ALA A 61 0.20 8.09 0.05
N ILE A 62 0.92 8.81 0.92
CA ILE A 62 2.17 9.51 0.54
C ILE A 62 3.24 8.53 0.07
N GLY A 63 3.35 7.37 0.73
CA GLY A 63 4.29 6.33 0.33
C GLY A 63 3.93 5.80 -1.06
N GLU A 64 2.68 5.37 -1.23
CA GLU A 64 2.17 4.82 -2.49
C GLU A 64 2.28 5.80 -3.66
N GLU A 65 2.02 7.10 -3.44
CA GLU A 65 2.15 8.14 -4.46
C GLU A 65 3.61 8.33 -4.89
N ARG A 66 4.55 8.37 -3.94
CA ARG A 66 5.98 8.52 -4.24
C ARG A 66 6.54 7.34 -5.01
N VAL A 67 6.24 6.12 -4.56
CA VAL A 67 6.67 4.89 -5.25
C VAL A 67 5.99 4.81 -6.61
N GLY A 68 4.69 5.11 -6.68
CA GLY A 68 3.93 5.17 -7.92
C GLY A 68 4.58 6.08 -8.96
N ALA A 69 4.87 7.33 -8.60
CA ALA A 69 5.51 8.29 -9.49
C ALA A 69 6.90 7.83 -9.97
N ALA A 70 7.68 7.17 -9.10
CA ALA A 70 8.97 6.62 -9.48
C ALA A 70 8.83 5.43 -10.46
N LEU A 71 7.82 4.59 -10.28
CA LEU A 71 7.53 3.49 -11.20
C LEU A 71 6.99 4.00 -12.54
N ASP A 72 6.12 5.01 -12.54
CA ASP A 72 5.61 5.65 -13.75
C ASP A 72 6.74 6.23 -14.61
N ALA A 73 7.76 6.81 -13.96
CA ALA A 73 8.95 7.31 -14.65
C ALA A 73 9.80 6.20 -15.32
N LEU A 74 9.65 4.94 -14.89
CA LEU A 74 10.30 3.78 -15.49
C LEU A 74 9.43 3.11 -16.58
N ALA A 75 8.18 3.51 -16.73
CA ALA A 75 7.27 2.91 -17.70
C ALA A 75 7.79 3.16 -19.13
N SER A 76 7.70 2.12 -19.96
CA SER A 76 8.13 2.15 -21.36
C SER A 76 7.37 1.11 -22.16
N GLU A 77 7.65 0.97 -23.46
CA GLU A 77 7.06 -0.09 -24.28
C GLU A 77 7.36 -1.50 -23.74
N SER A 78 8.47 -1.66 -23.01
CA SER A 78 8.91 -2.94 -22.43
C SER A 78 8.60 -3.09 -20.94
N ILE A 79 8.06 -2.05 -20.30
CA ILE A 79 7.78 -1.99 -18.86
C ILE A 79 6.38 -1.42 -18.66
N ARG A 80 5.44 -2.28 -18.25
CA ARG A 80 4.07 -1.87 -17.93
C ARG A 80 3.89 -1.80 -16.42
N VAL A 81 3.39 -0.67 -15.93
CA VAL A 81 3.07 -0.47 -14.52
C VAL A 81 1.55 -0.42 -14.34
N LEU A 82 1.05 -1.13 -13.33
CA LEU A 82 -0.36 -1.20 -12.97
C LEU A 82 -0.49 -0.91 -11.48
N HIS A 83 -1.19 0.15 -11.11
CA HIS A 83 -1.40 0.52 -9.72
C HIS A 83 -2.75 0.05 -9.19
N ASP A 84 -2.88 -0.10 -7.88
CA ASP A 84 -4.16 -0.21 -7.17
C ASP A 84 -5.07 -1.35 -7.68
N ARG A 85 -4.49 -2.52 -7.95
CA ARG A 85 -5.24 -3.68 -8.49
C ARG A 85 -5.95 -4.43 -7.38
N ARG A 86 -7.28 -4.56 -7.49
CA ARG A 86 -8.09 -5.33 -6.52
C ARG A 86 -7.80 -6.82 -6.62
N ILE A 87 -7.71 -7.48 -5.46
CA ILE A 87 -7.64 -8.94 -5.40
C ILE A 87 -9.07 -9.51 -5.46
N PRO A 88 -9.37 -10.45 -6.38
CA PRO A 88 -10.69 -11.08 -6.45
C PRO A 88 -11.13 -11.67 -5.11
N LYS A 89 -12.41 -11.52 -4.77
CA LYS A 89 -13.01 -12.00 -3.50
C LYS A 89 -12.37 -11.43 -2.23
N SER A 90 -11.58 -10.37 -2.35
CA SER A 90 -10.93 -9.67 -1.24
C SER A 90 -11.26 -8.18 -1.27
N ARG A 91 -11.15 -7.55 -0.11
CA ARG A 91 -11.19 -6.08 0.01
C ARG A 91 -9.80 -5.45 -0.10
N ALA A 92 -8.76 -6.27 -0.19
CA ALA A 92 -7.39 -5.82 -0.30
C ALA A 92 -7.01 -5.54 -1.76
N ASN A 93 -6.13 -4.58 -1.94
CA ASN A 93 -5.53 -4.24 -3.23
C ASN A 93 -4.05 -4.61 -3.21
N ILE A 94 -3.48 -4.71 -4.40
CA ILE A 94 -2.05 -4.74 -4.66
C ILE A 94 -1.66 -3.32 -5.04
N ASP A 95 -0.73 -2.74 -4.30
CA ASP A 95 -0.32 -1.34 -4.50
C ASP A 95 0.20 -1.14 -5.92
N HIS A 96 1.20 -1.92 -6.33
CA HIS A 96 1.77 -1.84 -7.67
C HIS A 96 2.15 -3.22 -8.23
N ILE A 97 1.87 -3.42 -9.51
CA ILE A 97 2.34 -4.55 -10.32
C ILE A 97 3.16 -3.99 -11.47
N VAL A 98 4.39 -4.47 -11.64
CA VAL A 98 5.26 -4.09 -12.77
C VAL A 98 5.52 -5.31 -13.62
N VAL A 99 5.17 -5.25 -14.89
CA VAL A 99 5.40 -6.30 -15.88
C VAL A 99 6.57 -5.88 -16.75
N THR A 100 7.59 -6.73 -16.82
CA THR A 100 8.78 -6.54 -17.66
C THR A 100 8.99 -7.77 -18.54
N SER A 101 9.95 -7.69 -19.47
CA SER A 101 10.37 -8.86 -20.25
C SER A 101 10.94 -10.02 -19.42
N ALA A 102 11.39 -9.75 -18.19
CA ALA A 102 11.94 -10.76 -17.28
C ALA A 102 10.89 -11.40 -16.36
N GLY A 103 9.69 -10.83 -16.26
CA GLY A 103 8.63 -11.33 -15.39
C GLY A 103 7.81 -10.22 -14.72
N VAL A 104 7.13 -10.58 -13.64
CA VAL A 104 6.21 -9.70 -12.91
C VAL A 104 6.76 -9.40 -11.52
N TRP A 105 6.69 -8.13 -11.14
CA TRP A 105 7.00 -7.65 -9.80
C TRP A 105 5.72 -7.21 -9.08
N VAL A 106 5.58 -7.65 -7.84
CA VAL A 106 4.54 -7.20 -6.90
C VAL A 106 5.21 -6.31 -5.88
N ILE A 107 4.86 -5.03 -5.87
CA ILE A 107 5.50 -4.04 -5.02
C ILE A 107 4.45 -3.53 -4.04
N ASP A 108 4.72 -3.70 -2.75
CA ASP A 108 3.87 -3.25 -1.65
C ASP A 108 4.61 -2.13 -0.91
N THR A 109 3.95 -0.99 -0.76
CA THR A 109 4.58 0.22 -0.26
C THR A 109 4.33 0.36 1.23
N LYS A 110 5.38 0.70 1.98
CA LYS A 110 5.35 0.77 3.44
C LYS A 110 6.12 1.99 3.93
N ARG A 111 5.40 3.01 4.39
CA ARG A 111 6.02 4.21 4.94
C ARG A 111 6.35 4.02 6.43
N TYR A 112 7.65 4.03 6.75
CA TYR A 112 8.18 3.76 8.10
C TYR A 112 9.21 4.82 8.48
N LYS A 113 8.77 6.05 8.76
CA LYS A 113 9.66 7.20 8.95
C LYS A 113 10.75 6.96 10.02
N GLY A 114 12.02 7.03 9.63
CA GLY A 114 13.19 6.87 10.51
C GLY A 114 13.28 5.49 11.17
N GLN A 115 12.65 4.47 10.57
CA GLN A 115 12.61 3.11 11.08
C GLN A 115 13.15 2.16 10.00
N ARG A 116 14.48 2.09 9.91
CA ARG A 116 15.16 1.31 8.88
C ARG A 116 14.79 -0.17 8.97
N PRO A 117 14.41 -0.83 7.86
CA PRO A 117 14.19 -2.28 7.85
C PRO A 117 15.52 -3.02 8.02
N VAL A 118 15.54 -4.02 8.89
CA VAL A 118 16.71 -4.83 9.19
C VAL A 118 16.36 -6.31 9.02
N LEU A 119 17.23 -7.05 8.33
CA LEU A 119 17.22 -8.51 8.34
C LEU A 119 17.90 -8.96 9.64
N ARG A 120 17.12 -9.55 10.55
CA ARG A 120 17.67 -10.27 11.70
C ARG A 120 17.73 -11.75 11.35
N VAL A 121 18.91 -12.33 11.49
CA VAL A 121 19.14 -13.76 11.30
C VAL A 121 19.39 -14.37 12.67
N ASP A 122 18.57 -15.33 13.05
CA ASP A 122 18.69 -16.11 14.27
C ASP A 122 19.06 -17.57 13.91
N GLY A 123 19.68 -18.30 14.84
CA GLY A 123 20.13 -19.68 14.58
C GLY A 123 21.43 -19.80 13.77
N GLY A 124 21.74 -21.01 13.27
CA GLY A 124 22.98 -21.31 12.56
C GLY A 124 23.47 -22.74 12.81
N ILE A 125 24.66 -22.87 13.40
CA ILE A 125 25.38 -24.15 13.50
C ILE A 125 24.61 -25.21 14.34
N ILE A 126 23.90 -24.79 15.38
CA ILE A 126 23.25 -25.70 16.36
C ILE A 126 21.72 -25.71 16.21
N ARG A 127 21.12 -24.63 15.68
CA ARG A 127 19.67 -24.45 15.60
C ARG A 127 19.31 -24.02 14.18
N PRO A 128 18.13 -24.40 13.64
CA PRO A 128 17.70 -23.97 12.32
C PRO A 128 17.85 -22.46 12.14
N ARG A 129 18.43 -22.05 11.01
CA ARG A 129 18.54 -20.64 10.64
C ARG A 129 17.15 -20.09 10.35
N THR A 130 16.77 -19.02 11.04
CA THR A 130 15.52 -18.30 10.80
C THR A 130 15.81 -16.84 10.46
N GLU A 131 15.04 -16.30 9.53
CA GLU A 131 15.22 -14.95 9.01
C GLU A 131 13.98 -14.11 9.29
N HIS A 132 14.20 -12.94 9.88
CA HIS A 132 13.15 -12.07 10.37
C HIS A 132 13.32 -10.67 9.81
N LEU A 133 12.24 -10.10 9.29
CA LEU A 133 12.15 -8.69 8.97
C LEU A 133 11.81 -7.90 10.24
N VAL A 134 12.71 -7.01 10.66
CA VAL A 134 12.53 -6.14 11.82
C VAL A 134 12.47 -4.68 11.36
N VAL A 135 11.46 -3.93 11.83
CA VAL A 135 11.27 -2.51 11.51
C VAL A 135 10.89 -1.77 12.78
N GLY A 136 11.65 -0.74 13.16
CA GLY A 136 11.43 -0.01 14.41
C GLY A 136 11.52 -0.91 15.66
N GLY A 137 12.45 -1.88 15.64
CA GLY A 137 12.66 -2.83 16.74
C GLY A 137 11.60 -3.91 16.89
N ARG A 138 10.62 -3.99 15.98
CA ARG A 138 9.55 -5.00 16.01
C ARG A 138 9.60 -5.89 14.78
N GLU A 139 9.39 -7.18 15.00
CA GLU A 139 9.26 -8.14 13.91
C GLU A 139 7.98 -7.87 13.08
N LYS A 140 8.10 -8.03 11.76
CA LYS A 140 7.05 -7.73 10.78
C LYS A 140 6.67 -8.94 9.93
N ALA A 141 6.53 -10.11 10.56
CA ALA A 141 6.09 -11.35 9.90
C ALA A 141 4.78 -11.18 9.10
N SER A 142 3.86 -10.33 9.57
CA SER A 142 2.61 -10.05 8.86
C SER A 142 2.79 -9.39 7.49
N LEU A 143 3.86 -8.61 7.28
CA LEU A 143 4.16 -8.00 5.97
C LEU A 143 4.59 -9.07 4.97
N LEU A 144 5.46 -10.00 5.40
CA LEU A 144 5.90 -11.12 4.59
C LEU A 144 4.74 -12.06 4.26
N ALA A 145 3.88 -12.37 5.24
CA ALA A 145 2.68 -13.18 5.04
C ALA A 145 1.68 -12.50 4.09
N GLY A 146 1.53 -11.17 4.16
CA GLY A 146 0.72 -10.38 3.24
C GLY A 146 1.23 -10.47 1.80
N MET A 147 2.53 -10.23 1.61
CA MET A 147 3.21 -10.36 0.31
C MET A 147 3.07 -11.78 -0.26
N ALA A 148 3.29 -12.81 0.55
CA ALA A 148 3.15 -14.21 0.10
C ALA A 148 1.75 -14.51 -0.44
N LYS A 149 0.68 -13.95 0.15
CA LYS A 149 -0.69 -14.08 -0.36
C LYS A 149 -0.87 -13.39 -1.70
N GLN A 150 -0.34 -12.18 -1.87
CA GLN A 150 -0.40 -11.47 -3.16
C GLN A 150 0.33 -12.24 -4.26
N LEU A 151 1.52 -12.77 -3.95
CA LEU A 151 2.28 -13.60 -4.88
C LEU A 151 1.54 -14.88 -5.27
N ALA A 152 0.88 -15.55 -4.30
CA ALA A 152 0.09 -16.74 -4.59
C ALA A 152 -1.07 -16.46 -5.56
N VAL A 153 -1.74 -15.31 -5.42
CA VAL A 153 -2.80 -14.88 -6.35
C VAL A 153 -2.24 -14.69 -7.75
N LEU A 154 -1.13 -13.94 -7.90
CA LEU A 154 -0.57 -13.66 -9.22
C LEU A 154 0.02 -14.90 -9.89
N ARG A 155 0.71 -15.75 -9.12
CA ARG A 155 1.23 -17.03 -9.64
C ARG A 155 0.15 -17.99 -10.10
N SER A 156 -1.09 -17.83 -9.63
CA SER A 156 -2.22 -18.67 -10.09
C SER A 156 -2.77 -18.27 -11.46
N VAL A 157 -2.38 -17.12 -11.99
CA VAL A 157 -2.91 -16.56 -13.26
C VAL A 157 -1.83 -16.32 -14.31
N THR A 158 -0.58 -16.71 -14.04
CA THR A 158 0.53 -16.53 -14.99
C THR A 158 1.62 -17.57 -14.79
N ASP A 159 2.28 -17.93 -15.88
CA ASP A 159 3.39 -18.89 -15.89
C ASP A 159 4.77 -18.20 -15.89
N VAL A 160 4.82 -16.87 -15.96
CA VAL A 160 6.08 -16.11 -15.89
C VAL A 160 6.55 -15.94 -14.44
N PRO A 161 7.85 -15.74 -14.19
CA PRO A 161 8.36 -15.49 -12.84
C PRO A 161 7.65 -14.33 -12.14
N VAL A 162 7.26 -14.51 -10.87
CA VAL A 162 6.66 -13.48 -10.04
C VAL A 162 7.48 -13.24 -8.78
N THR A 163 7.98 -12.01 -8.62
CA THR A 163 8.84 -11.57 -7.52
C THR A 163 8.12 -10.53 -6.66
N GLY A 164 8.20 -10.68 -5.34
CA GLY A 164 7.63 -9.72 -4.39
C GLY A 164 8.69 -8.78 -3.82
N ALA A 165 8.33 -7.51 -3.65
CA ALA A 165 9.18 -6.50 -3.04
C ALA A 165 8.39 -5.65 -2.04
N LEU A 166 8.93 -5.50 -0.82
CA LEU A 166 8.44 -4.53 0.15
C LEU A 166 9.25 -3.24 -0.01
N CYS A 167 8.62 -2.17 -0.46
CA CYS A 167 9.27 -0.87 -0.65
C CYS A 167 9.08 0.01 0.59
N PHE A 168 10.16 0.21 1.35
CA PHE A 168 10.15 1.03 2.56
C PHE A 168 10.46 2.49 2.24
N VAL A 169 9.53 3.39 2.53
CA VAL A 169 9.66 4.83 2.24
C VAL A 169 9.95 5.61 3.52
N ASP A 170 10.84 6.61 3.40
CA ASP A 170 11.34 7.47 4.49
C ASP A 170 12.01 6.69 5.64
N ALA A 171 12.54 5.48 5.36
CA ALA A 171 12.91 4.55 6.42
C ALA A 171 14.28 4.79 7.07
N ASP A 172 15.16 5.54 6.42
CA ASP A 172 16.50 5.86 6.95
C ASP A 172 16.49 7.02 7.96
#